data_AF-K1SR32-F1
#
_entry.id   AF-K1SR32-F1
#
_cell.length_a   1.000
_cell.length_b   1.000
_cell.length_c   1.000
_cell.angle_alpha   90.00
_cell.angle_beta   90.00
_cell.angle_gamma   90.00
#
_symmetry.space_group_name_H-M   'P 1'
#
loop_
_entity.id
_entity.type
_entity.pdbx_description
1 polymer ?
#
loop_
_entity_poly.entity_id
_entity_poly.type
_entity_poly.pdbx_seq_one_letter_code
_entity_poly.pdbx_strand_id
1 'polypeptide(L)' 'MDRIVFAGDSVTDMESAQPVGEGLFENVGKSYVRIVENMLAAFYPEVYLRVTNSGIGGNTSRDLLQRFDRDVVS' A
#
# COMPACT_ATOMS: atom_id res chain seq x y z
N MET A 1 6.48 -13.49 -7.96
CA MET A 1 6.30 -12.06 -8.25
C MET A 1 6.51 -11.34 -6.95
N ASP A 2 7.39 -10.36 -6.92
CA ASP A 2 7.74 -9.67 -5.69
C ASP A 2 6.68 -8.61 -5.37
N ARG A 3 6.41 -8.43 -4.08
CA ARG A 3 5.34 -7.58 -3.57
C ARG A 3 5.91 -6.64 -2.51
N ILE A 4 5.61 -5.35 -2.64
CA ILE A 4 5.90 -4.34 -1.63
C ILE A 4 4.59 -3.97 -0.96
N VAL A 5 4.51 -4.18 0.36
CA VAL A 5 3.34 -3.82 1.16
C VAL A 5 3.68 -2.60 2.02
N PHE A 6 2.90 -1.53 1.83
CA PHE A 6 2.92 -0.34 2.67
C PHE A 6 1.79 -0.44 3.68
N ALA A 7 2.11 -0.45 4.97
CA ALA A 7 1.10 -0.48 6.03
C ALA A 7 1.35 0.66 7.03
N GLY A 8 0.27 1.29 7.47
CA GLY A 8 0.37 2.47 8.33
C GLY A 8 -0.98 3.08 8.65
N ASP A 9 -0.97 4.38 8.92
CA ASP A 9 -2.12 5.20 9.30
C ASP A 9 -2.70 5.96 8.10
N SER A 10 -3.35 7.11 8.36
CA SER A 10 -3.93 7.98 7.35
C SER A 10 -2.92 8.50 6.33
N VAL A 11 -1.65 8.71 6.70
CA VAL A 11 -0.60 9.19 5.78
C VAL A 11 -0.32 8.15 4.70
N THR A 12 -0.44 6.88 5.05
CA THR A 12 -0.27 5.77 4.11
C THR A 12 -1.54 5.53 3.31
N ASP A 13 -2.71 5.54 3.95
CA ASP A 13 -4.03 5.28 3.33
C ASP A 13 -4.34 6.26 2.18
N MET A 14 -4.55 7.55 2.48
CA MET A 14 -5.01 8.58 1.53
C MET A 14 -6.01 8.07 0.48
N GLU A 15 -7.18 7.60 0.96
CA GLU A 15 -8.28 7.09 0.13
C GLU A 15 -7.95 5.80 -0.65
N SER A 16 -7.01 4.99 -0.14
CA SER A 16 -6.75 3.66 -0.70
C SER A 16 -7.96 2.74 -0.50
N ALA A 17 -8.08 1.73 -1.37
CA ALA A 17 -9.14 0.73 -1.22
C ALA A 17 -8.88 -0.08 0.05
N GLN A 18 -9.89 -0.19 0.90
CA GLN A 18 -9.77 -0.86 2.20
C GLN A 18 -10.28 -2.31 2.13
N PRO A 19 -9.63 -3.28 2.81
CA PRO A 19 -8.42 -3.15 3.64
C PRO A 19 -7.09 -3.25 2.86
N VAL A 20 -7.18 -3.56 1.57
CA VAL A 20 -6.03 -3.82 0.68
C VAL A 20 -6.22 -3.04 -0.61
N GLY A 21 -5.43 -1.98 -0.75
CA GLY A 21 -5.41 -1.06 -1.87
C GLY A 21 -4.39 -1.49 -2.91
N GLU A 22 -4.86 -2.04 -4.02
CA GLU A 22 -4.00 -2.57 -5.07
C GLU A 22 -4.56 -2.38 -6.48
N GLY A 23 -3.62 -2.35 -7.43
CA GLY A 23 -3.93 -2.40 -8.85
C GLY A 23 -4.18 -1.03 -9.46
N LEU A 24 -4.88 -1.04 -10.59
CA LEU A 24 -5.03 0.12 -11.46
C LEU A 24 -5.93 1.19 -10.85
N PHE A 25 -5.87 2.39 -11.46
CA PHE A 25 -6.64 3.59 -11.05
C PHE A 25 -6.27 4.03 -9.64
N GLU A 26 -7.24 4.48 -8.85
CA GLU A 26 -7.04 5.11 -7.55
C GLU A 26 -6.98 4.09 -6.38
N ASN A 27 -6.90 2.78 -6.64
CA ASN A 27 -6.99 1.76 -5.59
C ASN A 27 -5.84 1.79 -4.57
N VAL A 28 -4.62 2.14 -4.99
CA VAL A 28 -3.46 2.36 -4.09
C VAL A 28 -3.58 3.68 -3.32
N GLY A 29 -4.61 4.50 -3.60
CA GLY A 29 -4.81 5.81 -3.00
C GLY A 29 -3.97 6.91 -3.66
N LYS A 30 -3.93 8.07 -2.99
CA LYS A 30 -3.25 9.30 -3.41
C LYS A 30 -2.09 9.69 -2.50
N SER A 31 -1.55 8.74 -1.73
CA SER A 31 -0.43 8.96 -0.81
C SER A 31 0.93 8.91 -1.51
N TYR A 32 2.00 9.00 -0.71
CA TYR A 32 3.37 8.70 -1.14
C TYR A 32 3.50 7.30 -1.76
N VAL A 33 2.63 6.34 -1.42
CA VAL A 33 2.63 4.99 -1.99
C VAL A 33 2.40 5.04 -3.51
N ARG A 34 1.47 5.90 -3.97
CA ARG A 34 1.23 6.13 -5.40
C ARG A 34 2.44 6.71 -6.10
N ILE A 35 3.11 7.66 -5.45
CA ILE A 35 4.30 8.30 -6.01
C ILE A 35 5.39 7.25 -6.22
N VAL A 36 5.62 6.39 -5.22
CA VAL A 36 6.60 5.29 -5.33
C VAL A 36 6.22 4.30 -6.42
N GLU A 37 4.96 3.86 -6.49
CA GLU A 37 4.47 2.97 -7.54
C GLU A 37 4.71 3.55 -8.94
N ASN A 38 4.34 4.83 -9.15
CA ASN A 38 4.53 5.51 -10.42
C ASN A 38 6.01 5.67 -10.79
N MET A 39 6.87 5.96 -9.81
CA MET A 39 8.33 6.05 -10.04
C MET A 39 8.91 4.68 -10.42
N LEU A 40 8.49 3.60 -9.75
CA LEU A 40 8.92 2.24 -10.09
C LEU A 40 8.48 1.87 -11.51
N ALA A 41 7.23 2.14 -11.87
CA ALA A 41 6.70 1.86 -13.20
C ALA A 41 7.39 2.70 -14.30
N ALA A 42 7.76 3.95 -14.00
CA ALA A 42 8.39 4.85 -14.97
C ALA A 42 9.89 4.62 -15.14
N PHE A 43 10.61 4.37 -14.05
CA PHE A 43 12.08 4.28 -14.07
C PHE A 43 12.61 2.84 -14.12
N TYR A 44 11.82 1.86 -13.69
CA TYR A 44 12.19 0.45 -13.65
C TYR A 44 11.08 -0.46 -14.24
N PRO A 45 10.60 -0.19 -15.47
CA PRO A 45 9.50 -0.94 -16.08
C PRO A 45 9.81 -2.44 -16.27
N GLU A 46 11.09 -2.83 -16.30
CA GLU A 46 11.54 -4.22 -16.36
C GLU A 46 11.33 -5.00 -15.04
N VAL A 47 11.11 -4.29 -13.93
CA VAL A 47 10.90 -4.90 -12.62
C VAL A 47 9.41 -5.05 -12.35
N TYR A 48 8.92 -6.29 -12.45
CA TYR A 48 7.51 -6.62 -12.20
C TYR A 48 7.20 -6.67 -10.70
N LEU A 49 6.91 -5.50 -10.13
CA LEU A 49 6.53 -5.34 -8.72
C LEU A 49 5.03 -5.14 -8.56
N ARG A 50 4.46 -5.77 -7.53
CA ARG A 50 3.11 -5.48 -7.04
C ARG A 50 3.22 -4.54 -5.84
N VAL A 51 2.56 -3.39 -5.90
CA VAL A 51 2.47 -2.45 -4.78
C VAL A 51 1.11 -2.59 -4.11
N THR A 52 1.14 -2.70 -2.79
CA THR A 52 -0.03 -2.83 -1.93
C THR A 52 -0.04 -1.71 -0.90
N ASN A 53 -1.17 -1.04 -0.77
CA ASN A 53 -1.44 -0.10 0.30
C ASN A 53 -2.43 -0.70 1.31
N SER A 54 -1.98 -0.91 2.53
CA SER A 54 -2.79 -1.36 3.67
C SER A 54 -2.75 -0.33 4.80
N GLY A 55 -2.66 0.96 4.47
CA GLY A 55 -2.85 2.05 5.41
C GLY A 55 -4.30 2.16 5.84
N ILE A 56 -4.58 2.45 7.12
CA ILE A 56 -5.95 2.70 7.60
C ILE A 56 -5.95 3.99 8.42
N GLY A 57 -6.77 4.96 8.03
CA GLY A 57 -6.93 6.22 8.77
C GLY A 57 -7.20 6.02 10.27
N GLY A 58 -6.42 6.71 11.11
CA GLY A 58 -6.58 6.67 12.58
C GLY A 58 -5.98 5.44 13.27
N ASN A 59 -5.33 4.53 12.55
CA ASN A 59 -4.62 3.41 13.17
C ASN A 59 -3.37 3.86 13.94
N THR A 60 -3.15 3.19 15.06
CA THR A 60 -1.89 3.21 15.82
C THR A 60 -1.08 1.95 15.54
N SER A 61 0.14 1.88 16.09
CA SER A 61 0.97 0.67 16.01
C SER A 61 0.29 -0.56 16.63
N ARG A 62 -0.58 -0.38 17.64
CA ARG A 62 -1.35 -1.47 18.24
C ARG A 62 -2.38 -2.04 17.26
N ASP A 63 -3.08 -1.17 16.54
CA ASP A 63 -4.09 -1.58 15.56
C ASP A 63 -3.43 -2.29 14.38
N LEU A 64 -2.27 -1.79 13.95
CA LEU A 64 -1.45 -2.44 12.94
C LEU A 64 -1.00 -3.84 13.37
N LEU A 65 -0.54 -4.00 14.61
CA LEU A 65 -0.13 -5.31 15.13
C LEU A 65 -1.28 -6.33 15.13
N GLN A 66 -2.50 -5.90 15.46
CA GLN A 66 -3.68 -6.78 15.47
C GLN A 66 -4.08 -7.29 14.09
N ARG A 67 -3.70 -6.58 13.02
CA ARG A 67 -4.05 -6.91 11.64
C ARG A 67 -2.84 -7.32 10.78
N PHE A 68 -1.65 -7.39 11.35
CA PHE A 68 -0.41 -7.57 10.60
C PHE A 68 -0.40 -8.87 9.78
N ASP A 69 -0.85 -9.98 10.37
CA ASP A 69 -0.93 -11.26 9.67
C ASP A 69 -1.87 -11.21 8.45
N ARG A 70 -2.99 -10.49 8.57
CA ARG A 70 -4.02 -10.37 7.53
C ARG A 70 -3.65 -9.38 6.43
N ASP A 71 -2.99 -8.28 6.80
CA ASP A 71 -2.80 -7.15 5.90
C ASP A 71 -1.39 -7.11 5.29
N VAL A 72 -0.41 -7.80 5.90
CA VAL A 72 1.01 -7.75 5.48
C VAL A 72 1.57 -9.12 5.15
N VAL A 73 1.30 -10.14 5.97
CA VAL A 73 1.94 -11.47 5.83
C VAL A 73 1.23 -12.32 4.77
N SER A 74 -0.11 -12.24 4.70
CA SER A 74 -0.93 -13.07 3.81
C SER A 74 -0.99 -12.62 2.34
#